data_AF-A0A257J781-F1
#
_entry.id   AF-A0A257J781-F1
#
_cell.length_a   1.000
_cell.length_b   1.000
_cell.length_c   1.000
_cell.angle_alpha   90.00
_cell.angle_beta   90.00
_cell.angle_gamma   90.00
#
_symmetry.space_group_name_H-M   'P 1'
#
loop_
_entity.id
_entity.type
_entity.pdbx_description
1 polymer ?
#
loop_
_entity_poly.entity_id
_entity_poly.type
_entity_poly.pdbx_seq_one_letter_code
_entity_poly.pdbx_strand_id
1 'polypeptide(L)'
;MRMTFIVYGGLLVLALALGLYLWGRSGGTAALRPRLATAEAAARAARQSAEEAQASGRRMVDQARTAGQAAAIAAELDADLSHSETAHAPLKADRRDRLRRADQRLCQLDPQLGGCRAADRNAPSRPPAL
;
A
#
# COMPACT_ATOMS: atom_id res chain seq x y z
N MET A 1 48.95 31.33 -56.13
CA MET A 1 49.13 30.00 -55.50
C MET A 1 49.34 30.06 -53.98
N ARG A 2 50.12 30.98 -53.39
CA ARG A 2 50.31 31.05 -51.92
C ARG A 2 49.01 31.34 -51.14
N MET A 3 48.15 32.22 -51.67
CA MET A 3 46.91 32.64 -51.02
C MET A 3 45.86 31.51 -50.93
N THR A 4 45.78 30.63 -51.95
CA THR A 4 44.92 29.45 -51.92
C THR A 4 45.35 28.44 -50.85
N PHE A 5 46.65 28.20 -50.69
CA PHE A 5 47.15 27.30 -49.63
C PHE A 5 46.82 27.81 -48.21
N ILE A 6 46.86 29.12 -47.98
CA ILE A 6 46.50 29.72 -46.68
C ILE A 6 45.00 29.52 -46.39
N VAL A 7 44.14 29.73 -47.39
CA VAL A 7 42.68 29.55 -47.24
C VAL A 7 42.33 28.09 -46.96
N TYR A 8 42.91 27.15 -47.73
CA TYR A 8 42.68 25.72 -47.50
C TYR A 8 43.25 25.23 -46.17
N GLY A 9 44.43 25.73 -45.77
CA GLY A 9 45.00 25.42 -44.46
C GLY A 9 44.13 25.92 -43.31
N GLY A 10 43.61 27.14 -43.40
CA GLY A 10 42.69 27.71 -42.41
C GLY A 10 41.39 26.92 -42.30
N LEU A 11 40.79 26.54 -43.43
CA LEU A 11 39.58 25.70 -43.46
C LEU A 11 39.80 24.34 -42.82
N LEU A 12 40.95 23.71 -43.04
CA LEU A 12 41.28 22.40 -42.49
C LEU A 12 41.46 22.44 -40.97
N VAL A 13 42.11 23.49 -40.45
CA VAL A 13 42.22 23.72 -39.00
C VAL A 13 40.84 23.97 -38.39
N LEU A 14 40.00 24.75 -39.06
CA LEU A 14 38.66 25.08 -38.57
C LEU A 14 37.76 23.83 -38.54
N ALA A 15 37.85 22.97 -39.55
CA ALA A 15 37.14 21.69 -39.59
C ALA A 15 37.59 20.74 -38.47
N LEU A 16 38.91 20.65 -38.21
CA LEU A 16 39.46 19.84 -37.12
C LEU A 16 39.01 20.36 -35.74
N ALA A 17 39.02 21.68 -35.54
CA ALA A 17 38.56 22.30 -34.30
C ALA A 17 37.07 22.04 -34.05
N LEU A 18 36.23 22.17 -35.08
CA LEU A 18 34.80 21.85 -34.99
C LEU A 18 34.55 20.37 -34.72
N GLY A 19 35.28 19.47 -35.37
CA GLY A 19 35.18 18.02 -35.15
C GLY A 19 35.52 17.63 -33.71
N LEU A 20 36.62 18.15 -33.17
CA LEU A 20 37.03 17.92 -31.77
C LEU A 20 36.01 18.49 -30.77
N TYR A 21 35.47 19.68 -31.04
CA TYR A 21 34.46 20.30 -30.20
C TYR A 21 33.17 19.47 -30.15
N LEU A 22 32.66 19.03 -31.31
CA LEU A 22 31.46 18.22 -31.40
C LEU A 22 31.65 16.85 -30.75
N TRP A 23 32.81 16.22 -30.95
CA TRP A 23 33.12 14.93 -30.36
C TRP A 23 33.19 15.01 -28.82
N GLY A 24 33.92 15.99 -28.27
CA GLY A 24 33.97 16.22 -26.82
C GLY A 24 32.60 16.53 -26.21
N ARG A 25 31.77 17.32 -26.91
CA ARG A 25 30.40 17.65 -26.47
C ARG A 25 29.47 16.42 -26.50
N SER A 26 29.59 15.56 -27.51
CA SER A 26 28.81 14.31 -27.59
C SER A 26 29.20 13.30 -26.50
N GLY A 27 30.49 13.17 -26.19
CA GLY A 27 30.98 12.27 -25.15
C GLY A 27 30.54 12.67 -23.74
N GLY A 28 30.63 13.97 -23.41
CA GLY A 28 30.21 14.48 -22.11
C GLY A 28 28.69 14.37 -21.88
N THR A 29 27.88 14.63 -22.91
CA THR A 29 26.42 14.51 -22.81
C THR A 29 25.92 13.07 -22.76
N ALA A 30 26.62 12.14 -23.44
CA ALA A 30 26.32 10.71 -23.38
C ALA A 30 26.55 10.12 -21.98
N ALA A 31 27.55 10.59 -21.24
CA ALA A 31 27.84 10.14 -19.88
C ALA A 31 26.83 10.65 -18.83
N LEU A 32 26.24 11.83 -19.05
CA LEU A 32 25.31 12.48 -18.11
C LEU A 32 23.86 12.01 -18.26
N ARG A 33 23.42 11.69 -19.48
CA ARG A 33 22.06 11.19 -19.76
C ARG A 33 21.61 10.00 -18.91
N PRO A 34 22.40 8.91 -18.75
CA PRO A 34 21.97 7.77 -17.96
C PRO A 34 21.84 8.13 -16.47
N ARG A 35 22.70 9.01 -15.94
CA ARG A 35 22.62 9.45 -14.54
C ARG A 35 21.39 10.31 -14.25
N LEU A 36 20.97 11.13 -15.22
CA LEU A 36 19.73 11.90 -15.11
C LEU A 36 18.51 10.99 -15.22
N ALA A 37 18.52 10.02 -16.14
CA ALA A 37 17.44 9.06 -16.29
C ALA A 37 17.23 8.19 -15.04
N THR A 38 18.32 7.76 -14.38
CA THR A 38 18.22 7.01 -13.12
C THR A 38 17.75 7.89 -11.96
N ALA A 39 18.20 9.15 -11.88
CA ALA A 39 17.72 10.09 -10.87
C ALA A 39 16.22 10.40 -11.04
N GLU A 40 15.74 10.57 -12.27
CA GLU A 40 14.32 10.76 -12.55
C GLU A 40 13.49 9.51 -12.21
N ALA A 41 13.98 8.32 -12.55
CA ALA A 41 13.32 7.07 -12.20
C ALA A 41 13.21 6.88 -10.68
N ALA A 42 14.29 7.16 -9.95
CA ALA A 42 14.30 7.13 -8.48
C ALA A 42 13.33 8.16 -7.87
N ALA A 43 13.27 9.37 -8.43
CA ALA A 43 12.33 10.41 -7.97
C ALA A 43 10.87 10.01 -8.21
N ARG A 44 10.54 9.37 -9.34
CA ARG A 44 9.18 8.87 -9.62
C ARG A 44 8.81 7.73 -8.66
N ALA A 45 9.72 6.78 -8.44
CA ALA A 45 9.50 5.69 -7.49
C ALA A 45 9.28 6.21 -6.06
N ALA A 46 10.07 7.21 -5.62
CA ALA A 46 9.90 7.83 -4.31
C ALA A 46 8.53 8.51 -4.17
N ARG A 47 8.05 9.24 -5.20
CA ARG A 47 6.72 9.85 -5.20
C ARG A 47 5.60 8.81 -5.11
N GLN A 48 5.68 7.75 -5.90
CA GLN A 48 4.69 6.66 -5.85
C GLN A 48 4.65 6.00 -4.46
N SER A 49 5.82 5.70 -3.87
CA SER A 49 5.87 5.12 -2.52
C SER A 49 5.28 6.04 -1.43
N ALA A 50 5.46 7.36 -1.57
CA ALA A 50 4.90 8.33 -0.63
C ALA A 50 3.37 8.44 -0.76
N GLU A 51 2.84 8.41 -1.98
CA GLU A 51 1.40 8.39 -2.24
C GLU A 51 0.73 7.11 -1.70
N GLU A 52 1.36 5.95 -1.88
CA GLU A 52 0.89 4.68 -1.34
C GLU A 52 0.94 4.64 0.20
N ALA A 53 1.99 5.18 0.81
CA ALA A 53 2.09 5.31 2.26
C ALA A 53 0.99 6.22 2.84
N GLN A 54 0.67 7.32 2.16
CA GLN A 54 -0.45 8.18 2.57
C GLN A 54 -1.80 7.50 2.39
N ALA A 55 -2.00 6.79 1.28
CA ALA A 55 -3.26 6.08 1.01
C ALA A 55 -3.51 4.95 2.01
N SER A 56 -2.48 4.18 2.36
CA SER A 56 -2.56 3.12 3.39
C SER A 56 -2.79 3.69 4.79
N GLY A 57 -2.13 4.80 5.14
CA GLY A 57 -2.37 5.51 6.40
C GLY A 57 -3.82 5.99 6.55
N ARG A 58 -4.42 6.54 5.50
CA ARG A 58 -5.84 6.95 5.52
C ARG A 58 -6.79 5.77 5.77
N ARG A 59 -6.56 4.63 5.12
CA ARG A 59 -7.39 3.42 5.32
C ARG A 59 -7.32 2.91 6.76
N MET A 60 -6.14 2.96 7.39
CA MET A 60 -5.98 2.55 8.79
C MET A 60 -6.72 3.49 9.75
N VAL A 61 -6.65 4.81 9.51
CA VAL A 61 -7.37 5.81 10.32
C VAL A 61 -8.89 5.64 10.19
N ASP A 62 -9.38 5.44 8.97
CA ASP A 62 -10.81 5.21 8.73
C ASP A 62 -11.28 3.92 9.41
N GLN A 63 -10.51 2.83 9.31
CA GLN A 63 -10.82 1.57 9.97
C GLN A 63 -10.81 1.70 11.50
N ALA A 64 -9.84 2.42 12.07
CA ALA A 64 -9.80 2.69 13.51
C ALA A 64 -10.99 3.53 13.98
N ARG A 65 -11.40 4.53 13.18
CA ARG A 65 -12.57 5.36 13.48
C ARG A 65 -13.87 4.53 13.44
N THR A 66 -14.04 3.68 12.44
CA THR A 66 -15.20 2.79 12.34
C THR A 66 -15.21 1.79 13.50
N ALA A 67 -14.06 1.22 13.86
CA ALA A 67 -13.95 0.32 15.01
C ALA A 67 -14.30 1.02 16.33
N GLY A 68 -13.83 2.25 16.54
CA GLY A 68 -14.18 3.06 17.72
C GLY A 68 -15.67 3.39 17.80
N GLN A 69 -16.30 3.75 16.67
CA GLN A 69 -17.74 3.98 16.62
C GLN A 69 -18.54 2.70 16.88
N ALA A 70 -18.12 1.56 16.31
CA ALA A 70 -18.76 0.28 16.56
C ALA A 70 -18.65 -0.14 18.03
N ALA A 71 -17.50 0.10 18.68
CA ALA A 71 -17.31 -0.17 20.10
C ALA A 71 -18.20 0.74 20.98
N ALA A 72 -18.34 2.01 20.63
CA ALA A 72 -19.23 2.94 21.33
C ALA A 72 -20.71 2.50 21.22
N ILE A 73 -21.16 2.14 20.03
CA ILE A 73 -22.52 1.62 19.80
C ILE A 73 -22.72 0.32 20.57
N ALA A 74 -21.74 -0.60 20.57
CA ALA A 74 -21.83 -1.85 21.31
C ALA A 74 -21.94 -1.61 22.83
N ALA A 75 -21.17 -0.66 23.38
CA ALA A 75 -21.25 -0.30 24.79
C ALA A 75 -22.59 0.35 25.16
N GLU A 76 -23.12 1.22 24.29
CA GLU A 76 -24.45 1.82 24.47
C GLU A 76 -25.55 0.77 24.41
N LEU A 77 -25.46 -0.17 23.46
CA LEU A 77 -26.40 -1.27 23.34
C LEU A 77 -26.34 -2.23 24.53
N ASP A 78 -25.14 -2.52 25.05
CA ASP A 78 -24.96 -3.37 26.23
C ASP A 78 -25.55 -2.71 27.49
N ALA A 79 -25.32 -1.40 27.66
CA ALA A 79 -25.93 -0.63 28.74
C ALA A 79 -27.47 -0.65 28.64
N ASP A 80 -28.02 -0.39 27.46
CA ASP A 80 -29.46 -0.34 27.23
C ASP A 80 -30.13 -1.72 27.40
N LEU A 81 -29.46 -2.78 26.93
CA LEU A 81 -29.92 -4.15 27.13
C LEU A 81 -29.86 -4.55 28.61
N SER A 82 -28.78 -4.25 29.32
CA SER A 82 -28.63 -4.59 30.75
C SER A 82 -29.73 -4.00 31.65
N HIS A 83 -30.35 -2.90 31.21
CA HIS A 83 -31.45 -2.23 31.92
C HIS A 83 -32.84 -2.66 31.43
N SER A 84 -32.91 -3.39 30.30
CA SER A 84 -34.16 -3.93 29.75
C SER A 84 -34.48 -5.29 30.37
N GLU A 85 -35.72 -5.45 30.86
CA GLU A 85 -36.25 -6.72 31.39
C GLU A 85 -36.19 -7.88 30.35
N THR A 86 -36.04 -7.53 29.07
CA THR A 86 -35.88 -8.45 27.93
C THR A 86 -34.47 -8.97 27.69
N ALA A 87 -33.41 -8.44 28.33
CA ALA A 87 -32.06 -8.93 28.09
C ALA A 87 -31.83 -10.38 28.55
N HIS A 88 -32.64 -10.86 29.50
CA HIS A 88 -32.62 -12.27 29.92
C HIS A 88 -33.68 -13.11 29.21
N ALA A 89 -34.52 -12.52 28.37
CA ALA A 89 -35.51 -13.26 27.61
C ALA A 89 -34.80 -14.07 26.51
N PRO A 90 -35.07 -15.38 26.40
CA PRO A 90 -34.46 -16.19 25.36
C PRO A 90 -34.83 -15.64 23.97
N LEU A 91 -33.85 -15.55 23.07
CA LEU A 91 -34.11 -15.14 21.69
C LEU A 91 -35.19 -16.04 21.07
N LYS A 92 -36.17 -15.43 20.40
CA LYS A 92 -37.20 -16.16 19.62
C LYS A 92 -36.52 -17.19 18.71
N ALA A 93 -37.04 -18.43 18.71
CA ALA A 93 -36.43 -19.57 18.02
C ALA A 93 -36.06 -19.27 16.56
N ASP A 94 -36.97 -18.63 15.80
CA ASP A 94 -36.72 -18.23 14.41
C ASP A 94 -35.52 -17.30 14.24
N ARG A 95 -35.32 -16.36 15.18
CA ARG A 95 -34.20 -15.41 15.14
C ARG A 95 -32.90 -16.12 15.43
N ARG A 96 -32.89 -17.01 16.42
CA ARG A 96 -31.76 -17.87 16.77
C ARG A 96 -31.33 -18.75 15.59
N ASP A 97 -32.28 -19.36 14.90
CA ASP A 97 -32.00 -20.28 13.78
C ASP A 97 -31.53 -19.53 12.52
N ARG A 98 -31.98 -18.27 12.32
CA ARG A 98 -31.41 -17.39 11.30
C ARG A 98 -29.97 -17.00 11.64
N LEU A 99 -29.68 -16.62 12.89
CA LEU A 99 -28.33 -16.27 13.33
C LEU A 99 -27.37 -17.45 13.17
N ARG A 100 -27.78 -18.64 13.64
CA ARG A 100 -26.97 -19.86 13.55
C ARG A 100 -26.64 -20.26 12.11
N ARG A 101 -27.58 -20.08 11.16
CA ARG A 101 -27.32 -20.31 9.73
C ARG A 101 -26.36 -19.28 9.13
N ALA A 102 -26.44 -18.02 9.56
CA ALA A 102 -25.51 -16.99 9.13
C ALA A 102 -24.08 -17.27 9.64
N ASP A 103 -23.95 -17.62 10.93
CA ASP A 103 -22.67 -18.02 11.54
C ASP A 103 -22.06 -19.22 10.81
N GLN A 104 -22.85 -20.24 10.51
CA GLN A 104 -22.37 -21.41 9.75
C GLN A 104 -21.84 -21.04 8.36
N ARG A 105 -22.51 -20.11 7.65
CA ARG A 105 -22.03 -19.63 6.35
C ARG A 105 -20.73 -18.83 6.48
N LEU A 106 -20.61 -17.99 7.50
CA LEU A 106 -19.38 -17.25 7.78
C LEU A 106 -18.20 -18.19 8.06
N CYS A 107 -18.39 -19.21 8.89
CA CYS A 107 -17.35 -20.19 9.18
C CYS A 107 -16.97 -21.09 7.99
N GLN A 108 -17.88 -21.28 7.01
CA GLN A 108 -17.57 -21.98 5.76
C GLN A 108 -16.73 -21.12 4.81
N LEU A 109 -16.93 -19.80 4.84
CA LEU A 109 -16.18 -18.86 3.99
C LEU A 109 -14.77 -18.62 4.54
N ASP A 110 -14.64 -18.48 5.85
CA ASP A 110 -13.34 -18.29 6.52
C ASP A 110 -13.26 -19.11 7.82
N PRO A 111 -12.60 -20.28 7.77
CA PRO A 111 -12.42 -21.15 8.93
C PRO A 111 -11.54 -20.55 10.04
N GLN A 112 -10.80 -19.47 9.77
CA GLN A 112 -9.89 -18.83 10.73
C GLN A 112 -10.54 -17.71 11.55
N LEU A 113 -11.80 -17.36 11.27
CA LEU A 113 -12.57 -16.40 12.06
C LEU A 113 -12.71 -16.88 13.52
N GLY A 114 -12.43 -15.99 14.47
CA GLY A 114 -12.56 -16.28 15.91
C GLY A 114 -13.97 -16.74 16.28
N GLY A 115 -14.08 -17.88 16.97
CA GLY A 115 -15.36 -18.49 17.37
C GLY A 115 -15.91 -19.52 16.37
N CYS A 116 -15.42 -19.54 15.13
CA CYS A 116 -15.55 -20.72 14.28
C CYS A 116 -14.64 -21.80 14.85
N ARG A 117 -15.15 -23.03 15.02
CA ARG A 117 -14.29 -24.19 15.32
C ARG A 117 -13.37 -24.41 14.12
N ALA A 118 -12.27 -23.67 14.06
CA ALA A 118 -11.06 -24.19 13.47
C ALA A 118 -10.77 -25.46 14.27
N ALA A 119 -10.95 -26.62 13.63
CA ALA A 119 -10.66 -27.91 14.21
C ALA A 119 -9.32 -27.84 14.97
N ASP A 120 -9.38 -28.19 16.24
CA ASP A 120 -8.29 -28.30 17.21
C ASP A 120 -6.95 -28.68 16.58
N ARG A 121 -6.04 -27.71 16.39
CA ARG A 121 -4.61 -28.02 16.26
C ARG A 121 -3.67 -27.18 17.09
N ASN A 122 -4.10 -26.09 17.74
CA ASN A 122 -3.18 -25.21 18.48
C ASN A 122 -3.79 -24.43 19.65
N ALA A 123 -4.87 -24.90 20.29
CA ALA A 123 -5.31 -24.31 21.55
C ALA A 123 -4.62 -25.02 22.73
N PRO A 124 -3.75 -24.35 23.52
CA PRO A 124 -3.35 -24.89 24.81
C PRO A 124 -4.59 -25.00 25.69
N SER A 125 -4.88 -26.23 26.13
CA SER A 125 -5.96 -26.57 27.04
C SER A 125 -5.93 -25.66 28.27
N ARG A 126 -6.94 -24.80 28.42
CA ARG A 126 -7.18 -24.06 29.67
C ARG A 126 -7.73 -25.07 30.69
N PRO A 127 -7.07 -25.28 31.85
CA PRO A 127 -7.57 -26.23 32.84
C PRO A 127 -8.88 -25.72 33.47
N PRO A 128 -9.76 -26.62 33.93
CA PRO A 128 -10.99 -26.25 34.61
C PRO A 128 -10.65 -25.54 35.94
N ALA A 129 -11.28 -24.40 36.18
CA ALA A 129 -11.27 -23.77 37.48
C ALA A 129 -12.11 -24.62 38.45
N LEU A 130 -11.48 -25.01 39.56
CA LEU A 130 -12.13 -25.58 40.74
C LEU A 130 -13.00 -24.52 41.44
#